data_AF-A0A961FGH6-F1
#
_entry.id   AF-A0A961FGH6-F1
#
_cell.length_a   1.000
_cell.length_b   1.000
_cell.length_c   1.000
_cell.angle_alpha   90.00
_cell.angle_beta   90.00
_cell.angle_gamma   90.00
#
_symmetry.space_group_name_H-M   'P 1'
#
loop_
_entity.id
_entity.type
_entity.pdbx_description
1 polymer ?
#
loop_
_entity_poly.entity_id
_entity_poly.type
_entity_poly.pdbx_seq_one_letter_code
_entity_poly.pdbx_strand_id
1 'polypeptide(L)'
;MTLFALAIGPTLLLMHFFYVRDLHERESLSRVVQVFFLGMLSVIPAIALESIYQMPPEAGLAGVAINAFLLVALPEEVSKLWLFRLYVEKHKSYDEVYDGIIYMVAISLGFATLENIAYVFFSGSDGLAVAVLRAILAVPGHTLWAVMMGYYLGLARFGNTGRPPRLLVYTGLLLATLWHGAYDYFAFAVELVPESQSFAMLSGCLVIIIINWVIALVMVSRAQKLSSFRRPSPIQNPLQALRGNYFYCHYCGRANLRVNEFCTGCGRELRSGRNGS
;
A
#
# COMPACT_ATOMS: atom_id res chain seq x y z
N MET A 1 18.37 -20.93 10.09
CA MET A 1 18.10 -19.64 10.75
C MET A 1 18.22 -18.47 9.77
N THR A 2 19.30 -18.37 9.00
CA THR A 2 19.51 -17.28 8.01
C THR A 2 18.40 -17.17 6.95
N LEU A 3 17.95 -18.30 6.38
CA LEU A 3 16.88 -18.29 5.36
C LEU A 3 15.54 -17.80 5.89
N PHE A 4 15.16 -18.17 7.13
CA PHE A 4 13.95 -17.64 7.77
C PHE A 4 14.04 -16.13 7.98
N ALA A 5 15.19 -15.63 8.44
CA ALA A 5 15.39 -14.20 8.63
C ALA A 5 15.32 -13.43 7.31
N LEU A 6 15.86 -13.98 6.22
CA LEU A 6 15.77 -13.37 4.88
C LEU A 6 14.37 -13.49 4.26
N ALA A 7 13.62 -14.54 4.60
CA ALA A 7 12.26 -14.72 4.11
C ALA A 7 11.25 -13.75 4.78
N ILE A 8 11.46 -13.44 6.07
CA ILE A 8 10.51 -12.65 6.88
C ILE A 8 10.99 -11.21 7.09
N GLY A 9 12.30 -10.98 7.22
CA GLY A 9 12.88 -9.68 7.53
C GLY A 9 12.44 -8.56 6.58
N PRO A 10 12.46 -8.75 5.25
CA PRO A 10 12.04 -7.73 4.29
C PRO A 10 10.56 -7.32 4.46
N THR A 11 9.66 -8.27 4.74
CA THR A 11 8.23 -7.96 4.91
C THR A 11 8.00 -7.16 6.18
N LEU A 12 8.66 -7.51 7.29
CA LEU A 12 8.59 -6.74 8.53
C LEU A 12 9.20 -5.34 8.40
N LEU A 13 10.32 -5.22 7.67
CA LEU A 13 10.97 -3.94 7.42
C LEU A 13 10.07 -2.99 6.62
N LEU A 14 9.42 -3.48 5.56
CA LEU A 14 8.50 -2.68 4.76
C LEU A 14 7.22 -2.35 5.52
N MET A 15 6.68 -3.28 6.30
CA MET A 15 5.54 -3.00 7.18
C MET A 15 5.89 -1.87 8.16
N HIS A 16 7.06 -1.95 8.79
CA HIS A 16 7.55 -0.90 9.69
C HIS A 16 7.72 0.44 8.95
N PHE A 17 8.30 0.43 7.75
CA PHE A 17 8.51 1.63 6.93
C PHE A 17 7.21 2.39 6.64
N PHE A 18 6.13 1.69 6.28
CA PHE A 18 4.84 2.33 6.03
C PHE A 18 4.14 2.68 7.35
N TYR A 19 4.21 1.83 8.36
CA TYR A 19 3.61 2.09 9.67
C TYR A 19 4.10 3.41 10.31
N VAL A 20 5.40 3.69 10.29
CA VAL A 20 5.95 4.93 10.88
C VAL A 20 5.62 6.20 10.09
N ARG A 21 5.17 6.04 8.83
CA ARG A 21 4.74 7.13 7.94
C ARG A 21 3.28 7.48 8.12
N ASP A 22 2.58 6.82 9.02
CA ASP A 22 1.32 7.32 9.51
C ASP A 22 1.54 8.57 10.37
N LEU A 23 1.09 9.71 9.85
CA LEU A 23 1.42 11.03 10.38
C LEU A 23 0.33 11.63 11.26
N HIS A 24 -0.93 11.19 11.15
CA HIS A 24 -2.07 11.98 11.65
C HIS A 24 -2.89 11.21 12.69
N GLU A 25 -3.33 10.00 12.38
CA GLU A 25 -4.01 9.09 13.29
C GLU A 25 -3.28 7.76 13.16
N ARG A 26 -2.42 7.42 14.13
CA ARG A 26 -1.62 6.20 14.02
C ARG A 26 -2.43 5.00 14.42
N GLU A 27 -2.53 4.07 13.49
CA GLU A 27 -3.18 2.80 13.75
C GLU A 27 -2.55 2.00 14.90
N SER A 28 -3.41 1.32 15.66
CA SER A 28 -2.93 0.50 16.77
C SER A 28 -2.09 -0.67 16.25
N LEU A 29 -0.88 -0.85 16.80
CA LEU A 29 0.05 -1.90 16.35
C LEU A 29 -0.59 -3.29 16.41
N SER A 30 -1.37 -3.57 17.45
CA SER A 30 -2.10 -4.84 17.59
C SER A 30 -3.03 -5.12 16.41
N ARG A 31 -3.69 -4.09 15.88
CA ARG A 31 -4.61 -4.22 14.75
C ARG A 31 -3.87 -4.49 13.45
N VAL A 32 -2.79 -3.76 13.20
CA VAL A 32 -1.92 -3.96 12.03
C VAL A 32 -1.36 -5.39 12.02
N VAL A 33 -0.88 -5.87 13.17
CA VAL A 33 -0.37 -7.25 13.33
C VAL A 33 -1.46 -8.29 13.09
N GLN A 34 -2.67 -8.10 13.64
CA GLN A 34 -3.79 -9.00 13.37
C GLN A 34 -4.13 -9.07 11.88
N VAL A 35 -4.18 -7.92 11.20
CA VAL A 35 -4.48 -7.85 9.76
C VAL A 35 -3.36 -8.47 8.93
N PHE A 36 -2.09 -8.35 9.35
CA PHE A 36 -0.97 -9.03 8.72
C PHE A 36 -1.11 -10.57 8.77
N PHE A 37 -1.43 -11.13 9.94
CA PHE A 37 -1.67 -12.57 10.05
C PHE A 37 -2.92 -13.03 9.30
N LEU A 38 -3.97 -12.20 9.24
CA LEU A 38 -5.10 -12.47 8.35
C LEU A 38 -4.66 -12.47 6.88
N GLY A 39 -3.76 -11.58 6.48
CA GLY A 39 -3.17 -11.54 5.15
C GLY A 39 -2.53 -12.86 4.71
N MET A 40 -1.88 -13.58 5.63
CA MET A 40 -1.38 -14.93 5.36
C MET A 40 -2.50 -15.88 4.89
N LEU A 41 -3.70 -15.75 5.44
CA LEU A 41 -4.85 -16.58 5.06
C LEU A 41 -5.38 -16.25 3.66
N SER A 42 -5.05 -15.10 3.07
CA SER A 42 -5.45 -14.79 1.68
C SER A 42 -4.72 -15.62 0.63
N VAL A 43 -3.65 -16.33 1.00
CA VAL A 43 -2.99 -17.32 0.13
C VAL A 43 -3.93 -18.48 -0.21
N ILE A 44 -4.83 -18.87 0.72
CA ILE A 44 -5.74 -20.01 0.52
C ILE A 44 -6.70 -19.78 -0.66
N PRO A 45 -7.49 -18.69 -0.71
CA PRO A 45 -8.34 -18.43 -1.87
C PRO A 45 -7.54 -18.16 -3.14
N ALA A 46 -6.32 -17.61 -3.06
CA ALA A 46 -5.47 -17.41 -4.24
C ALA A 46 -5.08 -18.75 -4.88
N ILE A 47 -4.53 -19.69 -4.09
CA ILE A 47 -4.21 -21.04 -4.56
C ILE A 47 -5.44 -21.75 -5.12
N ALA A 48 -6.60 -21.61 -4.47
CA ALA A 48 -7.84 -22.22 -4.96
C ALA A 48 -8.22 -21.68 -6.36
N LEU A 49 -8.09 -20.37 -6.58
CA LEU A 49 -8.37 -19.73 -7.87
C LEU A 49 -7.31 -20.09 -8.93
N GLU A 50 -6.03 -20.10 -8.57
CA GLU A 50 -4.91 -20.51 -9.45
C GLU A 50 -5.05 -21.97 -9.90
N SER A 51 -5.57 -22.85 -9.03
CA SER A 51 -5.75 -24.27 -9.33
C SER A 51 -6.84 -24.58 -10.37
N ILE A 52 -7.66 -23.59 -10.75
CA ILE A 52 -8.76 -23.77 -11.71
C ILE A 52 -8.23 -24.07 -13.12
N TYR A 53 -7.12 -23.43 -13.51
CA TYR A 53 -6.58 -23.57 -14.85
C TYR A 53 -5.06 -23.41 -14.85
N GLN A 54 -4.36 -24.38 -15.45
CA GLN A 54 -2.93 -24.34 -15.64
C GLN A 54 -2.62 -24.07 -17.12
N MET A 55 -1.78 -23.06 -17.37
CA MET A 55 -1.38 -22.70 -18.72
C MET A 55 -0.51 -23.80 -19.34
N PRO A 56 -0.80 -24.26 -20.57
CA PRO A 56 0.06 -25.22 -21.27
C PRO A 56 1.47 -24.66 -21.53
N PRO A 57 2.55 -25.43 -21.33
CA PRO A 57 3.92 -24.98 -21.58
C PRO A 57 4.17 -24.50 -23.02
N GLU A 58 3.41 -25.03 -23.99
CA GLU A 58 3.56 -24.73 -25.42
C GLU A 58 3.00 -23.35 -25.82
N ALA A 59 2.34 -22.64 -24.90
CA ALA A 59 1.70 -21.35 -25.18
C ALA A 59 2.69 -20.17 -25.33
N GLY A 60 3.99 -20.40 -25.08
CA GLY A 60 5.05 -19.42 -25.28
C GLY A 60 4.87 -18.12 -24.48
N LEU A 61 5.45 -17.01 -24.96
CA LEU A 61 5.38 -15.71 -24.27
C LEU A 61 3.94 -15.18 -24.13
N ALA A 62 3.05 -15.48 -25.07
CA ALA A 62 1.65 -15.11 -24.96
C ALA A 62 0.96 -15.87 -23.81
N GLY A 63 1.26 -17.16 -23.67
CA GLY A 63 0.82 -17.97 -22.53
C GLY A 63 1.35 -17.44 -21.21
N VAL A 64 2.63 -17.05 -21.15
CA VAL A 64 3.24 -16.43 -19.96
C VAL A 64 2.50 -15.14 -19.58
N ALA A 65 2.14 -14.29 -20.55
CA ALA A 65 1.36 -13.08 -20.27
C ALA A 65 -0.03 -13.40 -19.71
N ILE A 66 -0.75 -14.37 -20.29
CA ILE A 66 -2.06 -14.77 -19.75
C ILE A 66 -1.91 -15.33 -18.34
N ASN A 67 -0.90 -16.18 -18.11
CA ASN A 67 -0.61 -16.75 -16.81
C ASN A 67 -0.34 -15.66 -15.76
N ALA A 68 0.62 -14.78 -16.04
CA ALA A 68 1.03 -13.72 -15.15
C ALA A 68 -0.13 -12.78 -14.77
N PHE A 69 -0.88 -12.28 -15.75
CA PHE A 69 -1.91 -11.27 -15.48
C PHE A 69 -3.23 -11.85 -14.98
N LEU A 70 -3.70 -12.96 -15.57
CA LEU A 70 -5.05 -13.46 -15.33
C LEU A 70 -5.11 -14.66 -14.38
N LEU A 71 -4.07 -15.50 -14.36
CA LEU A 71 -4.08 -16.73 -13.58
C LEU A 71 -3.31 -16.63 -12.27
N VAL A 72 -2.38 -15.68 -12.14
CA VAL A 72 -1.62 -15.44 -10.89
C VAL A 72 -2.00 -14.09 -10.28
N ALA A 73 -1.60 -12.98 -10.92
CA ALA A 73 -1.76 -11.65 -10.32
C ALA A 73 -3.22 -11.30 -9.95
N LEU A 74 -4.17 -11.56 -10.85
CA LEU A 74 -5.57 -11.26 -10.60
C LEU A 74 -6.14 -12.09 -9.42
N PRO A 75 -6.04 -13.43 -9.38
CA PRO A 75 -6.41 -14.25 -8.23
C PRO A 75 -5.84 -13.77 -6.90
N GLU A 76 -4.55 -13.44 -6.86
CA GLU A 76 -3.93 -12.96 -5.64
C GLU A 76 -4.49 -11.61 -5.18
N GLU A 77 -4.57 -10.62 -6.08
CA GLU A 77 -5.05 -9.28 -5.72
C GLU A 77 -6.55 -9.29 -5.36
N VAL A 78 -7.35 -10.12 -6.02
CA VAL A 78 -8.75 -10.37 -5.65
C VAL A 78 -8.85 -11.01 -4.26
N SER A 79 -7.98 -11.97 -3.94
CA SER A 79 -7.97 -12.65 -2.64
C SER A 79 -7.62 -11.71 -1.50
N LYS A 80 -6.62 -10.84 -1.70
CA LYS A 80 -6.24 -9.81 -0.72
C LYS A 80 -7.35 -8.77 -0.56
N LEU A 81 -7.95 -8.32 -1.66
CA LEU A 81 -9.10 -7.41 -1.65
C LEU A 81 -10.30 -8.02 -0.91
N TRP A 82 -10.60 -9.29 -1.16
CA TRP A 82 -11.69 -10.00 -0.49
C TRP A 82 -11.50 -10.01 1.04
N LEU A 83 -10.29 -10.31 1.54
CA LEU A 83 -10.02 -10.20 2.97
C LEU A 83 -10.15 -8.77 3.51
N PHE A 84 -9.67 -7.77 2.77
CA PHE A 84 -9.82 -6.37 3.16
C PHE A 84 -11.31 -6.02 3.36
N ARG A 85 -12.15 -6.41 2.41
CA ARG A 85 -13.61 -6.18 2.44
C ARG A 85 -14.29 -6.86 3.61
N LEU A 86 -13.83 -8.06 3.96
CA LEU A 86 -14.42 -8.83 5.06
C LEU A 86 -14.04 -8.29 6.44
N TYR A 87 -12.77 -7.95 6.65
CA TYR A 87 -12.22 -7.68 7.99
C TYR A 87 -11.85 -6.23 8.27
N VAL A 88 -11.41 -5.48 7.26
CA VAL A 88 -10.94 -4.10 7.42
C VAL A 88 -12.08 -3.12 7.15
N GLU A 89 -12.79 -3.29 6.02
CA GLU A 89 -13.81 -2.32 5.59
C GLU A 89 -14.93 -2.10 6.63
N LYS A 90 -15.25 -3.13 7.41
CA LYS A 90 -16.31 -3.07 8.43
C LYS A 90 -15.82 -2.57 9.79
N HIS A 91 -14.51 -2.42 9.97
CA HIS A 91 -13.95 -2.05 11.27
C HIS A 91 -13.98 -0.53 11.48
N LYS A 92 -14.05 -0.10 12.74
CA LYS A 92 -14.14 1.31 13.14
C LYS A 92 -12.82 2.06 13.04
N SER A 93 -11.70 1.34 13.14
CA SER A 93 -10.36 1.95 13.01
C SER A 93 -10.05 2.39 11.59
N TYR A 94 -10.65 1.76 10.58
CA TYR A 94 -10.55 2.27 9.21
C TYR A 94 -11.41 3.53 9.09
N ASP A 95 -10.80 4.70 9.26
CA ASP A 95 -11.47 6.00 9.38
C ASP A 95 -10.82 7.14 8.56
N GLU A 96 -9.68 6.89 7.90
CA GLU A 96 -9.09 7.80 6.92
C GLU A 96 -8.54 7.10 5.64
N VAL A 97 -8.14 7.92 4.66
CA VAL A 97 -7.64 7.42 3.35
C VAL A 97 -6.33 6.63 3.52
N TYR A 98 -5.47 7.03 4.45
CA TYR A 98 -4.16 6.40 4.65
C TYR A 98 -4.26 5.01 5.28
N ASP A 99 -5.23 4.79 6.18
CA ASP A 99 -5.52 3.46 6.73
C ASP A 99 -5.80 2.42 5.66
N GLY A 100 -6.46 2.83 4.57
CA GLY A 100 -6.67 1.98 3.40
C GLY A 100 -5.35 1.43 2.85
N ILE A 101 -4.31 2.27 2.83
CA ILE A 101 -2.94 1.87 2.48
C ILE A 101 -2.35 0.96 3.56
N ILE A 102 -2.36 1.36 4.83
CA ILE A 102 -1.73 0.60 5.92
C ILE A 102 -2.29 -0.81 6.05
N TYR A 103 -3.61 -0.95 6.06
CA TYR A 103 -4.24 -2.26 6.18
C TYR A 103 -4.05 -3.13 4.94
N MET A 104 -4.12 -2.53 3.74
CA MET A 104 -3.90 -3.30 2.52
C MET A 104 -2.45 -3.76 2.39
N VAL A 105 -1.49 -2.91 2.78
CA VAL A 105 -0.07 -3.28 2.91
C VAL A 105 0.12 -4.39 3.94
N ALA A 106 -0.54 -4.33 5.09
CA ALA A 106 -0.47 -5.40 6.09
C ALA A 106 -0.97 -6.73 5.53
N ILE A 107 -2.14 -6.76 4.86
CA ILE A 107 -2.67 -7.96 4.20
C ILE A 107 -1.67 -8.51 3.18
N SER A 108 -1.18 -7.64 2.30
CA SER A 108 -0.28 -8.04 1.21
C SER A 108 1.08 -8.52 1.70
N LEU A 109 1.64 -7.89 2.73
CA LEU A 109 2.91 -8.34 3.33
C LEU A 109 2.74 -9.64 4.13
N GLY A 110 1.57 -9.87 4.72
CA GLY A 110 1.20 -11.17 5.28
C GLY A 110 1.19 -12.27 4.21
N PHE A 111 0.48 -12.03 3.11
CA PHE A 111 0.47 -12.90 1.93
C PHE A 111 1.90 -13.18 1.44
N ALA A 112 2.67 -12.12 1.16
CA ALA A 112 4.03 -12.20 0.65
C ALA A 112 4.98 -12.92 1.61
N THR A 113 4.72 -12.90 2.93
CA THR A 113 5.54 -13.64 3.90
C THR A 113 5.40 -15.14 3.73
N LEU A 114 4.16 -15.66 3.64
CA LEU A 114 3.96 -17.09 3.41
C LEU A 114 4.49 -17.52 2.05
N GLU A 115 4.21 -16.73 1.02
CA GLU A 115 4.67 -17.01 -0.32
C GLU A 115 6.21 -17.01 -0.38
N ASN A 116 6.87 -16.00 0.20
CA ASN A 116 8.33 -15.92 0.23
C ASN A 116 8.97 -17.08 1.01
N ILE A 117 8.36 -17.52 2.11
CA ILE A 117 8.80 -18.74 2.81
C ILE A 117 8.68 -19.94 1.85
N ALA A 118 7.53 -20.15 1.20
CA ALA A 118 7.35 -21.27 0.29
C ALA A 118 8.41 -21.29 -0.82
N TYR A 119 8.64 -20.16 -1.51
CA TYR A 119 9.68 -20.06 -2.55
C TYR A 119 11.07 -20.40 -1.99
N VAL A 120 11.50 -19.77 -0.90
CA VAL A 120 12.86 -19.96 -0.35
C VAL A 120 13.12 -21.40 0.07
N PHE A 121 12.13 -22.07 0.67
CA PHE A 121 12.30 -23.44 1.17
C PHE A 121 12.10 -24.51 0.10
N PHE A 122 11.31 -24.24 -0.94
CA PHE A 122 11.11 -25.17 -2.05
C PHE A 122 12.15 -25.06 -3.16
N SER A 123 12.97 -24.00 -3.18
CA SER A 123 14.08 -23.85 -4.13
C SER A 123 15.35 -24.65 -3.81
N GLY A 124 15.34 -25.54 -2.81
CA GLY A 124 16.47 -26.43 -2.52
C GLY A 124 17.78 -25.69 -2.24
N SER A 125 18.83 -25.98 -3.02
CA SER A 125 20.15 -25.34 -2.88
C SER A 125 20.15 -23.84 -3.19
N ASP A 126 19.16 -23.35 -3.93
CA ASP A 126 19.12 -21.96 -4.41
C ASP A 126 18.38 -21.01 -3.47
N GLY A 127 17.90 -21.52 -2.32
CA GLY A 127 17.07 -20.77 -1.38
C GLY A 127 17.68 -19.44 -0.93
N LEU A 128 19.00 -19.33 -0.81
CA LEU A 128 19.66 -18.06 -0.48
C LEU A 128 19.52 -17.03 -1.61
N ALA A 129 19.80 -17.43 -2.85
CA ALA A 129 19.69 -16.55 -4.02
C ALA A 129 18.24 -16.10 -4.23
N VAL A 130 17.30 -17.04 -4.11
CA VAL A 130 15.86 -16.77 -4.19
C VAL A 130 15.42 -15.80 -3.10
N ALA A 131 15.87 -15.99 -1.85
CA ALA A 131 15.55 -15.09 -0.75
C ALA A 131 16.03 -13.65 -1.02
N VAL A 132 17.26 -13.48 -1.52
CA VAL A 132 17.83 -12.16 -1.83
C VAL A 132 17.08 -11.50 -2.98
N LEU A 133 16.82 -12.23 -4.07
CA LEU A 133 16.10 -11.69 -5.22
C LEU A 133 14.68 -11.26 -4.82
N ARG A 134 13.95 -12.10 -4.09
CA ARG A 134 12.58 -11.78 -3.64
C ARG A 134 12.56 -10.63 -2.65
N ALA A 135 13.56 -10.49 -1.78
CA ALA A 135 13.68 -9.35 -0.86
C ALA A 135 13.80 -7.99 -1.57
N ILE A 136 14.41 -7.96 -2.76
CA ILE A 136 14.63 -6.73 -3.55
C ILE A 136 13.50 -6.50 -4.55
N LEU A 137 12.86 -7.57 -5.02
CA LEU A 137 11.91 -7.55 -6.12
C LEU A 137 10.48 -7.83 -5.66
N ALA A 138 10.12 -9.10 -5.45
CA ALA A 138 8.75 -9.53 -5.15
C ALA A 138 8.16 -8.87 -3.89
N VAL A 139 8.91 -8.86 -2.78
CA VAL A 139 8.42 -8.34 -1.49
C VAL A 139 8.14 -6.83 -1.53
N PRO A 140 9.04 -5.99 -2.09
CA PRO A 140 8.70 -4.62 -2.43
C PRO A 140 7.51 -4.51 -3.38
N GLY A 141 7.43 -5.34 -4.42
CA GLY A 141 6.30 -5.41 -5.34
C GLY A 141 4.95 -5.52 -4.62
N HIS A 142 4.77 -6.57 -3.81
CA HIS A 142 3.54 -6.79 -3.04
C HIS A 142 3.16 -5.59 -2.16
N THR A 143 4.16 -4.91 -1.60
CA THR A 143 3.92 -3.70 -0.82
C THR A 143 3.41 -2.57 -1.69
N LEU A 144 4.04 -2.32 -2.83
CA LEU A 144 3.75 -1.20 -3.70
C LEU A 144 2.39 -1.34 -4.40
N TRP A 145 2.05 -2.54 -4.88
CA TRP A 145 0.73 -2.81 -5.47
C TRP A 145 -0.38 -2.68 -4.43
N ALA A 146 -0.11 -3.11 -3.19
CA ALA A 146 -1.02 -2.92 -2.06
C ALA A 146 -1.20 -1.44 -1.68
N VAL A 147 -0.15 -0.60 -1.78
CA VAL A 147 -0.30 0.85 -1.62
C VAL A 147 -1.25 1.41 -2.67
N MET A 148 -1.13 0.98 -3.93
CA MET A 148 -2.02 1.46 -5.00
C MET A 148 -3.47 1.03 -4.74
N MET A 149 -3.71 -0.26 -4.48
CA MET A 149 -5.06 -0.74 -4.19
C MET A 149 -5.63 -0.08 -2.92
N GLY A 150 -4.85 -0.03 -1.85
CA GLY A 150 -5.21 0.59 -0.58
C GLY A 150 -5.55 2.07 -0.69
N TYR A 151 -4.79 2.83 -1.49
CA TYR A 151 -5.08 4.24 -1.77
C TYR A 151 -6.46 4.42 -2.40
N TYR A 152 -6.80 3.62 -3.41
CA TYR A 152 -8.09 3.68 -4.07
C TYR A 152 -9.24 3.15 -3.19
N LEU A 153 -8.98 2.17 -2.32
CA LEU A 153 -9.93 1.74 -1.30
C LEU A 153 -10.23 2.87 -0.30
N GLY A 154 -9.20 3.57 0.17
CA GLY A 154 -9.32 4.77 1.01
C GLY A 154 -10.15 5.86 0.33
N LEU A 155 -9.84 6.17 -0.92
CA LEU A 155 -10.61 7.13 -1.72
C LEU A 155 -12.07 6.70 -1.91
N ALA A 156 -12.34 5.40 -2.10
CA ALA A 156 -13.69 4.91 -2.30
C ALA A 156 -14.60 5.14 -1.09
N ARG A 157 -14.02 5.15 0.12
CA ARG A 157 -14.77 5.33 1.37
C ARG A 157 -14.76 6.78 1.87
N PHE A 158 -13.63 7.45 1.81
CA PHE A 158 -13.41 8.77 2.43
C PHE A 158 -13.12 9.89 1.44
N GLY A 159 -12.82 9.56 0.19
CA GLY A 159 -12.50 10.53 -0.83
C GLY A 159 -13.74 11.27 -1.34
N ASN A 160 -13.71 12.60 -1.33
CA ASN A 160 -14.72 13.42 -2.02
C ASN A 160 -14.31 13.64 -3.49
N THR A 161 -14.24 12.57 -4.28
CA THR A 161 -13.72 12.62 -5.66
C THR A 161 -14.78 12.84 -6.73
N GLY A 162 -16.07 12.86 -6.36
CA GLY A 162 -17.19 12.89 -7.31
C GLY A 162 -17.34 11.63 -8.19
N ARG A 163 -16.57 10.57 -7.91
CA ARG A 163 -16.61 9.29 -8.65
C ARG A 163 -17.35 8.23 -7.83
N PRO A 164 -18.05 7.28 -8.48
CA PRO A 164 -18.73 6.22 -7.75
C PRO A 164 -17.72 5.34 -7.01
N PRO A 165 -17.95 4.98 -5.73
CA PRO A 165 -17.02 4.16 -4.94
C PRO A 165 -16.59 2.87 -5.63
N ARG A 166 -17.52 2.16 -6.29
CA ARG A 166 -17.22 0.91 -7.02
C ARG A 166 -16.17 1.10 -8.11
N LEU A 167 -16.21 2.22 -8.83
CA LEU A 167 -15.22 2.51 -9.88
C LEU A 167 -13.82 2.67 -9.30
N LEU A 168 -13.69 3.37 -8.16
CA LEU A 168 -12.41 3.55 -7.49
C LEU A 168 -11.82 2.21 -7.05
N VAL A 169 -12.66 1.33 -6.52
CA VAL A 169 -12.26 -0.01 -6.06
C VAL A 169 -11.73 -0.84 -7.21
N TYR A 170 -12.49 -0.91 -8.32
CA TYR A 170 -12.04 -1.63 -9.51
C TYR A 170 -10.81 -0.98 -10.14
N THR A 171 -10.64 0.34 -10.01
CA THR A 171 -9.41 1.03 -10.43
C THR A 171 -8.21 0.57 -9.60
N GLY A 172 -8.36 0.48 -8.28
CA GLY A 172 -7.31 -0.02 -7.39
C GLY A 172 -6.92 -1.47 -7.70
N LEU A 173 -7.91 -2.35 -7.84
CA LEU A 173 -7.70 -3.75 -8.20
C LEU A 173 -7.02 -3.89 -9.57
N LEU A 174 -7.50 -3.16 -10.58
CA LEU A 174 -6.93 -3.20 -11.92
C LEU A 174 -5.48 -2.72 -11.92
N LEU A 175 -5.17 -1.62 -11.25
CA LEU A 175 -3.80 -1.09 -11.18
C LEU A 175 -2.86 -2.05 -10.46
N ALA A 176 -3.28 -2.63 -9.34
CA ALA A 176 -2.49 -3.64 -8.63
C ALA A 176 -2.24 -4.86 -9.52
N THR A 177 -3.29 -5.39 -10.16
CA THR A 177 -3.21 -6.55 -11.06
C THR A 177 -2.29 -6.27 -12.26
N LEU A 178 -2.39 -5.10 -12.89
CA LEU A 178 -1.58 -4.78 -14.07
C LEU A 178 -0.10 -4.66 -13.72
N TRP A 179 0.24 -4.01 -12.60
CA TRP A 179 1.63 -3.88 -12.19
C TRP A 179 2.23 -5.17 -11.65
N HIS A 180 1.43 -5.95 -10.94
CA HIS A 180 1.81 -7.27 -10.45
C HIS A 180 1.99 -8.26 -11.61
N GLY A 181 1.01 -8.36 -12.51
CA GLY A 181 1.10 -9.20 -13.70
C GLY A 181 2.23 -8.79 -14.65
N ALA A 182 2.54 -7.49 -14.75
CA ALA A 182 3.72 -7.04 -15.50
C ALA A 182 5.02 -7.54 -14.88
N TYR A 183 5.14 -7.49 -13.55
CA TYR A 183 6.29 -8.05 -12.84
C TYR A 183 6.41 -9.56 -13.06
N ASP A 184 5.32 -10.30 -12.86
CA ASP A 184 5.26 -11.74 -13.04
C ASP A 184 5.59 -12.15 -14.47
N TYR A 185 5.13 -11.39 -15.47
CA TYR A 185 5.46 -11.65 -16.87
C TYR A 185 6.97 -11.63 -17.09
N PHE A 186 7.68 -10.61 -16.60
CA PHE A 186 9.14 -10.56 -16.73
C PHE A 186 9.81 -11.65 -15.90
N ALA A 187 9.32 -11.94 -14.70
CA ALA A 187 9.89 -12.98 -13.83
C ALA A 187 9.75 -14.37 -14.45
N PHE A 188 8.56 -14.72 -14.94
CA PHE A 188 8.27 -16.03 -15.56
C PHE A 188 8.92 -16.17 -16.94
N ALA A 189 9.04 -15.08 -17.70
CA ALA A 189 9.69 -15.12 -19.01
C ALA A 189 11.17 -15.53 -18.93
N VAL A 190 11.83 -15.35 -17.78
CA VAL A 190 13.22 -15.80 -17.56
C VAL A 190 13.40 -17.28 -17.86
N GLU A 191 12.40 -18.12 -17.55
CA GLU A 191 12.47 -19.57 -17.77
C GLU A 191 12.28 -19.98 -19.24
N LEU A 192 11.71 -19.08 -20.05
CA LEU A 192 11.39 -19.35 -21.46
C LEU A 192 12.40 -18.75 -22.44
N VAL A 193 13.02 -17.63 -22.10
CA VAL A 193 13.96 -16.93 -22.99
C VAL A 193 15.37 -17.53 -22.93
N PRO A 194 16.20 -17.36 -23.98
CA PRO A 194 17.60 -17.71 -23.91
C PRO A 194 18.33 -16.98 -22.76
N GLU A 195 19.33 -17.62 -22.17
CA GLU A 195 20.10 -17.08 -21.02
C GLU A 195 20.66 -15.67 -21.28
N SER A 196 21.04 -15.36 -22.52
CA SER A 196 21.51 -14.03 -22.93
C SER A 196 20.47 -12.92 -22.74
N GLN A 197 19.19 -13.26 -22.59
CA GLN A 197 18.08 -12.34 -22.38
C GLN A 197 17.57 -12.32 -20.92
N SER A 198 17.95 -13.29 -20.09
CA SER A 198 17.49 -13.38 -18.70
C SER A 198 17.85 -12.12 -17.88
N PHE A 199 19.03 -11.55 -18.11
CA PHE A 199 19.42 -10.28 -17.48
C PHE A 199 18.49 -9.12 -17.86
N ALA A 200 18.07 -9.05 -19.12
CA ALA A 200 17.13 -8.02 -19.59
C ALA A 200 15.75 -8.20 -18.94
N MET A 201 15.27 -9.43 -18.78
CA MET A 201 14.00 -9.73 -18.09
C MET A 201 14.06 -9.32 -16.61
N LEU A 202 15.11 -9.70 -15.89
CA LEU A 202 15.31 -9.30 -14.49
C LEU A 202 15.47 -7.78 -14.33
N SER A 203 16.11 -7.11 -15.29
CA SER A 203 16.21 -5.65 -15.33
C SER A 203 14.82 -5.01 -15.50
N GLY A 204 13.93 -5.64 -16.28
CA GLY A 204 12.53 -5.25 -16.42
C GLY A 204 11.79 -5.27 -15.08
N CYS A 205 11.96 -6.33 -14.28
CA CYS A 205 11.42 -6.41 -12.92
C CYS A 205 11.91 -5.24 -12.05
N LEU A 206 13.21 -4.93 -12.07
CA LEU A 206 13.78 -3.84 -11.28
C LEU A 206 13.22 -2.47 -11.70
N VAL A 207 13.08 -2.21 -13.00
CA VAL A 207 12.49 -0.97 -13.52
C VAL A 207 11.05 -0.80 -13.04
N ILE A 208 10.25 -1.89 -13.06
CA ILE A 208 8.88 -1.89 -12.53
C ILE A 208 8.87 -1.49 -11.05
N ILE A 209 9.74 -2.09 -10.23
CA ILE A 209 9.82 -1.77 -8.79
C ILE A 209 10.21 -0.31 -8.57
N ILE A 210 11.17 0.23 -9.31
CA ILE A 210 11.59 1.64 -9.19
C ILE A 210 10.44 2.60 -9.54
N ILE A 211 9.73 2.35 -10.65
CA ILE A 211 8.58 3.17 -11.05
C ILE A 211 7.48 3.11 -9.99
N ASN A 212 7.18 1.90 -9.50
CA ASN A 212 6.12 1.69 -8.51
C ASN A 212 6.44 2.33 -7.16
N TRP A 213 7.72 2.43 -6.77
CA TRP A 213 8.14 3.19 -5.60
C TRP A 213 7.75 4.67 -5.71
N VAL A 214 8.02 5.29 -6.86
CA VAL A 214 7.66 6.70 -7.10
C VAL A 214 6.14 6.88 -7.02
N ILE A 215 5.38 6.01 -7.69
CA ILE A 215 3.92 6.04 -7.68
C ILE A 215 3.37 5.89 -6.24
N ALA A 216 3.88 4.91 -5.50
CA ALA A 216 3.46 4.63 -4.13
C ALA A 216 3.73 5.83 -3.20
N LEU A 217 4.92 6.43 -3.27
CA LEU A 217 5.26 7.60 -2.46
C LEU A 217 4.37 8.81 -2.79
N VAL A 218 4.04 9.01 -4.07
CA VAL A 218 3.08 10.04 -4.48
C VAL A 218 1.69 9.76 -3.91
N MET A 219 1.21 8.51 -3.97
CA MET A 219 -0.09 8.12 -3.43
C MET A 219 -0.14 8.25 -1.90
N VAL A 220 0.91 7.85 -1.18
CA VAL A 220 1.05 8.07 0.26
C VAL A 220 0.98 9.55 0.60
N SER A 221 1.74 10.39 -0.11
CA SER A 221 1.71 11.85 0.12
C SER A 221 0.32 12.44 -0.13
N ARG A 222 -0.41 11.93 -1.15
CA ARG A 222 -1.79 12.35 -1.42
C ARG A 222 -2.75 11.88 -0.33
N ALA A 223 -2.67 10.63 0.11
CA ALA A 223 -3.50 10.09 1.19
C ALA A 223 -3.33 10.90 2.48
N GLN A 224 -2.09 11.18 2.88
CA GLN A 224 -1.80 12.02 4.06
C GLN A 224 -2.41 13.43 3.94
N LYS A 225 -2.40 14.04 2.75
CA LYS A 225 -3.03 15.35 2.53
C LYS A 225 -4.55 15.32 2.65
N LEU A 226 -5.18 14.16 2.42
CA LEU A 226 -6.62 13.93 2.46
C LEU A 226 -7.13 13.47 3.84
N SER A 227 -6.23 13.18 4.78
CA SER A 227 -6.59 12.79 6.13
C SER A 227 -7.50 13.83 6.80
N SER A 228 -8.56 13.32 7.43
CA SER A 228 -9.53 14.10 8.23
C SER A 228 -8.90 14.59 9.55
N PHE A 229 -7.86 13.90 10.03
CA PHE A 229 -7.11 14.23 11.23
C PHE A 229 -5.96 15.21 10.98
N ARG A 230 -5.75 15.60 9.72
CA ARG A 230 -4.75 16.61 9.36
C ARG A 230 -5.00 17.91 10.09
N ARG A 231 -4.13 18.23 11.04
CA ARG A 231 -4.11 19.55 11.66
C ARG A 231 -3.60 20.56 10.63
N PRO A 232 -4.39 21.57 10.26
CA PRO A 232 -3.93 22.58 9.33
C PRO A 232 -2.71 23.29 9.92
N SER A 233 -1.67 23.50 9.11
CA SER A 233 -0.43 24.11 9.59
C SER A 233 -0.76 25.49 10.18
N PRO A 234 -0.15 25.86 11.32
CA PRO A 234 -0.28 27.21 11.88
C PRO A 234 0.25 28.29 10.95
N ILE A 235 0.88 27.92 9.83
CA ILE A 235 1.50 28.85 8.89
C ILE A 235 1.16 28.35 7.48
N GLN A 236 0.06 28.82 6.93
CA GLN A 236 -0.20 28.72 5.48
C GLN A 236 0.59 29.79 4.71
N ASN A 237 0.99 30.88 5.38
CA ASN A 237 1.82 31.95 4.83
C ASN A 237 2.73 32.54 5.94
N PRO A 238 4.04 32.26 5.93
CA PRO A 238 4.99 32.73 6.95
C PRO A 238 5.03 34.26 7.08
N LEU A 239 4.85 34.98 5.97
CA LEU A 239 4.85 36.44 5.94
C LEU A 239 3.59 37.02 6.62
N GLN A 240 2.50 36.27 6.63
CA GLN A 240 1.25 36.69 7.27
C GLN A 240 1.30 36.49 8.79
N ALA A 241 2.04 35.48 9.27
CA ALA A 241 2.32 35.27 10.70
C ALA A 241 3.20 36.37 11.30
N LEU A 242 4.05 37.03 10.48
CA LEU A 242 4.87 38.17 10.89
C LEU A 242 4.09 39.48 11.04
N ARG A 243 2.88 39.57 10.47
CA ARG A 243 1.96 40.70 10.71
C ARG A 243 1.23 40.43 12.03
N GLY A 244 1.78 40.89 13.16
CA GLY A 244 1.42 40.52 14.55
C GLY A 244 -0.06 40.61 15.00
N ASN A 245 -0.99 40.98 14.12
CA ASN A 245 -2.44 41.05 14.39
C ASN A 245 -3.21 39.75 14.12
N TYR A 246 -2.57 38.72 13.58
CA TYR A 246 -3.20 37.44 13.28
C TYR A 246 -2.68 36.33 14.18
N PHE A 247 -3.56 35.38 14.49
CA PHE A 247 -3.20 34.08 15.04
C PHE A 247 -3.97 33.00 14.28
N TYR A 248 -3.47 31.77 14.33
CA TYR A 248 -4.06 30.66 13.59
C TYR A 248 -4.86 29.79 14.53
N CYS A 249 -6.08 29.45 14.14
CA CYS A 249 -6.92 28.58 14.95
C CYS A 249 -6.26 27.21 15.10
N HIS A 250 -6.11 26.72 16.33
CA HIS A 250 -5.51 25.40 16.59
C HIS A 250 -6.32 24.23 16.02
N TYR A 251 -7.61 24.43 15.74
CA TYR A 251 -8.49 23.41 15.17
C TYR A 251 -8.52 23.45 13.63
N CYS A 252 -8.74 24.65 13.07
CA CYS A 252 -9.06 24.85 11.65
C CYS A 252 -7.91 25.49 10.87
N GLY A 253 -6.87 26.00 11.55
CA GLY A 253 -5.67 26.63 10.97
C GLY A 253 -5.95 27.83 10.09
N ARG A 254 -7.19 28.32 10.09
CA ARG A 254 -7.56 29.60 9.48
C ARG A 254 -6.92 30.71 10.29
N ALA A 255 -6.36 31.69 9.59
CA ALA A 255 -5.93 32.94 10.19
C ALA A 255 -7.15 33.69 10.73
N ASN A 256 -7.09 34.08 11.99
CA ASN A 256 -8.09 34.89 12.67
C ASN A 256 -7.40 36.12 13.24
N LEU A 257 -8.13 37.23 13.29
CA LEU A 257 -7.64 38.42 13.97
C LEU A 257 -7.63 38.18 15.48
N ARG A 258 -6.70 38.80 16.22
CA ARG A 258 -6.65 38.74 17.70
C ARG A 258 -7.95 39.13 18.41
N VAL A 259 -8.83 39.89 17.74
CA VAL A 259 -10.16 40.28 18.25
C VAL A 259 -11.22 39.18 18.12
N ASN A 260 -10.95 38.13 17.35
CA ASN A 260 -11.91 37.06 17.13
C ASN A 260 -11.91 36.11 18.33
N GLU A 261 -13.05 35.98 19.00
CA GLU A 261 -13.28 34.96 20.02
C GLU A 261 -13.56 33.57 19.41
N PHE A 262 -13.99 33.51 18.14
CA PHE A 262 -14.32 32.27 17.43
C PHE A 262 -13.64 32.18 16.05
N CYS A 263 -13.23 30.98 15.61
CA CYS A 263 -12.65 30.75 14.27
C CYS A 263 -13.69 31.09 13.20
N THR A 264 -13.41 32.09 12.36
CA THR A 264 -14.21 32.50 11.18
C THR A 264 -14.34 31.42 10.11
N GLY A 265 -13.71 30.26 10.28
CA GLY A 265 -13.79 29.12 9.37
C GLY A 265 -14.59 27.95 9.94
N CYS A 266 -14.34 27.58 11.20
CA CYS A 266 -14.92 26.38 11.83
C CYS A 266 -15.82 26.69 13.03
N GLY A 267 -16.01 27.96 13.40
CA GLY A 267 -16.87 28.38 14.50
C GLY A 267 -16.41 28.00 15.91
N ARG A 268 -15.24 27.38 16.09
CA ARG A 268 -14.73 26.98 17.42
C ARG A 268 -14.11 28.16 18.15
N GLU A 269 -14.28 28.18 19.47
CA GLU A 269 -13.68 29.20 20.34
C GLU A 269 -12.15 29.17 20.24
N LEU A 270 -11.59 30.36 20.08
CA LEU A 270 -10.17 30.62 20.02
C LEU A 270 -9.74 30.97 21.44
N ARG A 271 -9.09 30.03 22.14
CA ARG A 271 -8.71 30.15 23.57
C ARG A 271 -8.32 31.60 23.92
N SER A 272 -9.17 32.24 24.71
CA SER A 272 -9.01 33.62 25.12
C SER A 272 -7.74 33.75 25.98
N GLY A 273 -6.80 34.58 25.53
CA GLY A 273 -5.65 34.99 26.32
C GLY A 273 -6.03 35.99 27.41
N ARG A 274 -7.07 35.70 28.21
CA ARG A 274 -7.39 36.43 29.44
C ARG A 274 -7.27 35.47 30.61
N ASN A 275 -6.05 35.29 31.09
CA ASN A 275 -5.76 34.90 32.48
C ASN A 275 -4.28 35.19 32.76
N GLY A 276 -4.02 36.18 33.61
CA GLY A 276 -2.68 36.53 34.09
C GLY A 276 -2.47 38.04 34.27
N SER A 277 -3.26 38.64 35.15
CA SER A 277 -2.86 39.81 35.95
C SER A 277 -1.59 39.52 36.74
#